data_AF-A0A1D7UUV9-F1
#
_entry.id   AF-A0A1D7UUV9-F1
#
_cell.length_a   1.000
_cell.length_b   1.000
_cell.length_c   1.000
_cell.angle_alpha   90.00
_cell.angle_beta   90.00
_cell.angle_gamma   90.00
#
_symmetry.space_group_name_H-M   'P 1'
#
loop_
_entity.id
_entity.type
_entity.pdbx_description
1 polymer ?
#
loop_
_entity_poly.entity_id
_entity_poly.type
_entity_poly.pdbx_seq_one_letter_code
_entity_poly.pdbx_strand_id
1 'polypeptide(L)'
;MKRTQKQLMALVLGLFILSFNHCFISESISAGINSLSKSSDSLQSLSGSIKAISGSVSSIFSSSSSDDEKKEKAYLKDVRDLTAMHVENGFQEIEFKNDLTTLALQNGLTNWKSLRVTYLGIGSGLKKAGVSDERFQTFVQGLGTSKPEIVESIQKGFTQL
;
A
#
# COMPACT_ATOMS: atom_id res chain seq x y z
N MET A 1 -6.05 -63.06 -22.48
CA MET A 1 -4.99 -62.09 -22.11
C MET A 1 -5.22 -60.64 -22.55
N LYS A 2 -6.13 -60.32 -23.49
CA LYS A 2 -6.29 -58.94 -24.03
C LYS A 2 -7.28 -58.02 -23.29
N ARG A 3 -8.12 -58.55 -22.39
CA ARG A 3 -9.19 -57.79 -21.71
C ARG A 3 -8.74 -57.16 -20.38
N THR A 4 -7.84 -57.82 -19.68
CA THR A 4 -7.27 -57.36 -18.40
C THR A 4 -6.22 -56.26 -18.60
N GLN A 5 -5.49 -56.27 -19.72
CA GLN A 5 -4.50 -55.23 -20.05
C GLN A 5 -5.15 -53.86 -20.37
N LYS A 6 -6.35 -53.85 -20.96
CA LYS A 6 -7.12 -52.62 -21.21
C LYS A 6 -7.69 -52.00 -19.93
N GLN A 7 -8.06 -52.82 -18.96
CA GLN A 7 -8.57 -52.37 -17.66
C GLN A 7 -7.43 -51.75 -16.81
N LEU A 8 -6.23 -52.34 -16.87
CA LEU A 8 -5.06 -51.83 -16.16
C LEU A 8 -4.58 -50.48 -16.72
N MET A 9 -4.66 -50.27 -18.04
CA MET A 9 -4.28 -48.97 -18.63
C MET A 9 -5.29 -47.86 -18.38
N ALA A 10 -6.59 -48.16 -18.30
CA ALA A 10 -7.61 -47.16 -17.96
C ALA A 10 -7.51 -46.68 -16.51
N LEU A 11 -7.10 -47.57 -15.59
CA LEU A 11 -6.96 -47.26 -14.17
C LEU A 11 -5.69 -46.44 -13.87
N VAL A 12 -4.62 -46.63 -14.65
CA VAL A 12 -3.39 -45.81 -14.56
C VAL A 12 -3.58 -44.42 -15.19
N LEU A 13 -4.41 -44.27 -16.22
CA LEU A 13 -4.74 -42.96 -16.79
C LEU A 13 -5.70 -42.15 -15.90
N GLY A 14 -6.61 -42.81 -15.18
CA GLY A 14 -7.54 -42.16 -14.25
C GLY A 14 -6.89 -41.66 -12.96
N LEU A 15 -5.82 -42.30 -12.48
CA LEU A 15 -5.08 -41.85 -11.30
C LEU A 15 -4.17 -40.64 -11.56
N PHE A 16 -3.86 -40.31 -12.81
CA PHE A 16 -2.99 -39.17 -13.14
C PHE A 16 -3.73 -37.81 -13.19
N ILE A 17 -5.07 -37.81 -13.19
CA ILE A 17 -5.87 -36.57 -13.25
C ILE A 17 -6.24 -36.06 -11.85
N LEU A 18 -6.09 -36.87 -10.80
CA LEU A 18 -6.34 -36.45 -9.41
C LEU A 18 -5.12 -35.84 -8.70
N SER A 19 -3.95 -35.77 -9.36
CA SER A 19 -2.71 -35.20 -8.78
C SER A 19 -2.41 -33.75 -9.20
N PHE A 20 -3.28 -33.08 -9.96
CA PHE A 20 -3.05 -31.69 -10.38
C PHE A 20 -4.02 -30.67 -9.78
N ASN A 21 -4.70 -31.00 -8.68
CA ASN A 21 -5.59 -30.05 -7.98
C ASN A 21 -5.43 -30.07 -6.46
N HIS A 22 -4.19 -30.11 -5.95
CA HIS A 22 -3.91 -29.86 -4.53
C HIS A 22 -2.81 -28.83 -4.27
N CYS A 23 -2.67 -27.87 -5.18
CA CYS A 23 -2.21 -26.52 -4.83
C CYS A 23 -3.22 -25.51 -5.39
N PHE A 24 -4.50 -25.67 -5.00
CA PHE A 24 -5.34 -24.49 -4.87
C PHE A 24 -4.76 -23.76 -3.66
N ILE A 25 -3.90 -22.79 -3.95
CA ILE A 25 -3.26 -21.91 -2.99
C ILE A 25 -4.39 -21.18 -2.25
N SER A 26 -4.91 -21.81 -1.20
CA SER A 26 -5.50 -21.12 -0.06
C SER A 26 -4.36 -20.75 0.89
N GLU A 27 -3.34 -20.05 0.38
CA GLU A 27 -2.66 -19.05 1.21
C GLU A 27 -3.55 -17.81 1.17
N SER A 28 -4.68 -17.92 1.85
CA SER A 28 -5.53 -16.80 2.18
C SER A 28 -4.68 -15.80 2.95
N ILE A 29 -4.24 -14.74 2.28
CA ILE A 29 -4.06 -13.37 2.79
C ILE A 29 -3.68 -13.34 4.28
N SER A 30 -2.61 -14.03 4.68
CA SER A 30 -2.18 -14.04 6.09
C SER A 30 -0.83 -13.38 6.30
N ALA A 31 -0.09 -13.09 5.23
CA ALA A 31 1.15 -12.31 5.30
C ALA A 31 0.90 -10.80 5.40
N GLY A 32 -0.15 -10.27 4.77
CA GLY A 32 -0.46 -8.83 4.81
C GLY A 32 -1.11 -8.36 6.12
N ILE A 33 -1.69 -9.27 6.91
CA ILE A 33 -2.63 -8.90 7.99
C ILE A 33 -1.97 -8.52 9.31
N ASN A 34 -0.76 -9.01 9.62
CA ASN A 34 0.01 -8.58 10.80
C ASN A 34 0.91 -7.37 10.53
N SER A 35 0.97 -6.92 9.28
CA SER A 35 1.90 -5.89 8.82
C SER A 35 1.40 -4.47 9.13
N LEU A 36 0.08 -4.24 9.12
CA LEU A 36 -0.53 -2.92 9.32
C LEU A 36 -0.30 -2.29 10.70
N SER A 37 -0.28 -3.08 11.77
CA SER A 37 0.03 -2.56 13.11
C SER A 37 1.46 -2.02 13.16
N LYS A 38 2.42 -2.73 12.54
CA LYS A 38 3.79 -2.23 12.38
C LYS A 38 3.82 -0.97 11.51
N SER A 39 3.02 -0.94 10.43
CA SER A 39 2.90 0.26 9.58
C SER A 39 2.44 1.50 10.34
N SER A 40 1.65 1.32 11.41
CA SER A 40 1.17 2.44 12.25
C SER A 40 2.32 3.04 13.05
N ASP A 41 3.08 2.21 13.76
CA ASP A 41 4.29 2.64 14.48
C ASP A 41 5.29 3.31 13.54
N SER A 42 5.43 2.76 12.33
CA SER A 42 6.29 3.27 11.28
C SER A 42 5.87 4.61 10.73
N LEU A 43 4.57 4.82 10.50
CA LEU A 43 4.06 6.11 10.05
C LEU A 43 4.07 7.14 11.19
N GLN A 44 4.02 6.68 12.44
CA GLN A 44 4.20 7.54 13.60
C GLN A 44 5.66 7.97 13.81
N SER A 45 6.62 7.06 13.64
CA SER A 45 8.04 7.43 13.46
C SER A 45 8.17 8.41 12.28
N LEU A 46 7.33 8.14 11.28
CA LEU A 46 7.26 8.73 9.97
C LEU A 46 7.12 10.26 10.10
N SER A 47 6.16 10.55 10.98
CA SER A 47 5.59 11.82 11.30
C SER A 47 6.36 12.58 12.38
N GLY A 48 7.07 11.89 13.28
CA GLY A 48 7.64 12.42 14.53
C GLY A 48 8.41 13.74 14.41
N SER A 49 9.13 13.98 13.31
CA SER A 49 9.98 15.18 13.13
C SER A 49 9.31 16.39 12.44
N ILE A 50 8.03 16.29 12.05
CA ILE A 50 7.35 17.36 11.31
C ILE A 50 6.82 18.44 12.26
N LYS A 51 7.19 19.70 12.02
CA LYS A 51 6.70 20.88 12.76
C LYS A 51 5.43 21.51 12.18
N ALA A 52 5.22 21.38 10.88
CA ALA A 52 4.06 21.91 10.15
C ALA A 52 3.88 21.17 8.83
N ILE A 53 2.63 21.02 8.39
CA ILE A 53 2.27 20.41 7.11
C ILE A 53 1.77 21.47 6.15
N SER A 54 2.35 21.49 4.97
CA SER A 54 1.94 22.33 3.85
C SER A 54 0.91 21.60 3.00
N GLY A 55 -0.16 22.31 2.63
CA GLY A 55 -1.27 21.77 1.85
C GLY A 55 -0.94 21.51 0.38
N SER A 56 0.01 22.25 -0.19
CA SER A 56 0.24 22.27 -1.63
C SER A 56 1.71 22.12 -1.98
N VAL A 57 1.97 21.45 -3.11
CA VAL A 57 3.31 21.35 -3.70
C VAL A 57 3.59 22.49 -4.69
N SER A 58 2.56 23.26 -5.04
CA SER A 58 2.60 24.40 -5.97
C SER A 58 3.57 25.51 -5.56
N SER A 59 3.93 25.67 -4.29
CA SER A 59 4.97 26.61 -3.87
C SER A 59 6.40 26.09 -4.05
N ILE A 60 6.58 24.79 -4.29
CA ILE A 60 7.88 24.12 -4.46
C ILE A 60 8.22 23.97 -5.93
N PHE A 61 7.20 23.78 -6.77
CA PHE A 61 7.34 23.84 -8.22
C PHE A 61 7.31 25.32 -8.63
N SER A 62 8.43 25.84 -9.12
CA SER A 62 8.64 27.26 -9.42
C SER A 62 7.81 27.81 -10.61
N SER A 63 6.57 27.39 -10.84
CA SER A 63 5.80 27.76 -12.05
C SER A 63 4.29 27.76 -11.82
N SER A 64 3.73 28.89 -11.40
CA SER A 64 2.27 29.11 -11.31
C SER A 64 1.57 28.77 -12.64
N SER A 65 0.92 27.60 -12.70
CA SER A 65 0.26 27.05 -13.89
C SER A 65 -0.70 25.91 -13.51
N SER A 66 -1.66 25.62 -14.38
CA SER A 66 -2.46 24.37 -14.43
C SER A 66 -1.60 23.09 -14.34
N ASP A 67 -0.30 23.19 -14.56
CA ASP A 67 0.65 22.08 -14.48
C ASP A 67 1.06 21.72 -13.05
N ASP A 68 0.94 22.63 -12.09
CA ASP A 68 1.22 22.32 -10.68
C ASP A 68 0.17 21.39 -10.09
N GLU A 69 -1.11 21.62 -10.41
CA GLU A 69 -2.20 20.74 -9.99
C GLU A 69 -2.05 19.34 -10.61
N LYS A 70 -1.59 19.27 -11.88
CA LYS A 70 -1.30 17.97 -12.53
C LYS A 70 -0.14 17.26 -11.84
N LYS A 71 0.94 17.96 -11.48
CA LYS A 71 2.07 17.38 -10.74
C LYS A 71 1.67 16.91 -9.35
N GLU A 72 0.86 17.69 -8.64
CA GLU A 72 0.34 17.30 -7.33
C GLU A 72 -0.51 16.02 -7.42
N LYS A 73 -1.42 15.95 -8.41
CA LYS A 73 -2.23 14.75 -8.66
C LYS A 73 -1.38 13.55 -9.08
N ALA A 74 -0.35 13.76 -9.92
CA ALA A 74 0.57 12.70 -10.32
C ALA A 74 1.32 12.15 -9.11
N TYR A 75 1.90 13.02 -8.29
CA TYR A 75 2.59 12.63 -7.07
C TYR A 75 1.67 11.89 -6.09
N LEU A 76 0.45 12.38 -5.87
CA LEU A 76 -0.56 11.67 -5.05
C LEU A 76 -0.78 10.25 -5.56
N LYS A 77 -0.97 10.09 -6.88
CA LYS A 77 -1.20 8.79 -7.52
C LYS A 77 0.01 7.86 -7.34
N ASP A 78 1.21 8.38 -7.48
CA ASP A 78 2.43 7.59 -7.31
C ASP A 78 2.60 7.12 -5.86
N VAL A 79 2.35 8.00 -4.88
CA VAL A 79 2.39 7.63 -3.46
C VAL A 79 1.31 6.61 -3.12
N ARG A 80 0.11 6.75 -3.69
CA ARG A 80 -0.97 5.75 -3.57
C ARG A 80 -0.53 4.38 -4.09
N ASP A 81 0.03 4.36 -5.30
CA ASP A 81 0.41 3.12 -5.97
C ASP A 81 1.58 2.44 -5.23
N LEU A 82 2.58 3.23 -4.78
CA LEU A 82 3.68 2.75 -3.94
C LEU A 82 3.20 2.17 -2.61
N THR A 83 2.28 2.88 -1.93
CA THR A 83 1.75 2.44 -0.64
C THR A 83 0.97 1.14 -0.79
N ALA A 84 0.12 1.02 -1.82
CA ALA A 84 -0.64 -0.19 -2.06
C ALA A 84 0.27 -1.40 -2.29
N MET A 85 1.30 -1.23 -3.14
CA MET A 85 2.30 -2.26 -3.40
C MET A 85 3.00 -2.73 -2.13
N HIS A 86 3.43 -1.79 -1.26
CA HIS A 86 4.08 -2.12 0.02
C HIS A 86 3.16 -2.87 0.97
N VAL A 87 1.87 -2.51 1.03
CA VAL A 87 0.88 -3.20 1.86
C VAL A 87 0.62 -4.62 1.35
N GLU A 88 0.47 -4.78 0.04
CA GLU A 88 0.22 -6.06 -0.63
C GLU A 88 1.40 -7.04 -0.48
N ASN A 89 2.63 -6.53 -0.54
CA ASN A 89 3.87 -7.34 -0.43
C ASN A 89 4.33 -7.58 1.02
N GLY A 90 3.61 -7.04 2.00
CA GLY A 90 4.04 -7.03 3.40
C GLY A 90 4.88 -5.79 3.71
N PHE A 91 4.24 -4.84 4.37
CA PHE A 91 4.82 -3.53 4.66
C PHE A 91 6.07 -3.65 5.54
N GLN A 92 7.15 -3.02 5.07
CA GLN A 92 8.42 -2.87 5.78
C GLN A 92 8.76 -1.38 5.87
N GLU A 93 8.83 -0.85 7.09
CA GLU A 93 9.01 0.59 7.35
C GLU A 93 10.17 1.22 6.60
N ILE A 94 11.35 0.61 6.74
CA ILE A 94 12.61 1.19 6.26
C ILE A 94 12.60 1.21 4.73
N GLU A 95 12.12 0.14 4.12
CA GLU A 95 11.99 0.02 2.66
C GLU A 95 10.96 1.02 2.13
N PHE A 96 9.75 1.05 2.71
CA PHE A 96 8.71 2.00 2.35
C PHE A 96 9.20 3.45 2.44
N LYS A 97 9.91 3.81 3.51
CA LYS A 97 10.47 5.15 3.69
C LYS A 97 11.53 5.49 2.64
N ASN A 98 12.39 4.54 2.29
CA ASN A 98 13.44 4.74 1.30
C ASN A 98 12.84 4.89 -0.10
N ASP A 99 11.85 4.07 -0.44
CA ASP A 99 11.15 4.14 -1.72
C ASP A 99 10.35 5.44 -1.83
N LEU A 100 9.64 5.84 -0.77
CA LEU A 100 8.90 7.09 -0.73
C LEU A 100 9.81 8.31 -0.85
N THR A 101 11.01 8.26 -0.25
CA THR A 101 12.03 9.29 -0.42
C THR A 101 12.53 9.34 -1.86
N THR A 102 12.81 8.19 -2.47
CA THR A 102 13.25 8.09 -3.87
C THR A 102 12.19 8.62 -4.83
N LEU A 103 10.94 8.21 -4.63
CA LEU A 103 9.79 8.66 -5.40
C LEU A 103 9.58 10.18 -5.30
N ALA A 104 9.70 10.74 -4.09
CA ALA A 104 9.62 12.17 -3.88
C ALA A 104 10.73 12.91 -4.65
N LEU A 105 11.98 12.43 -4.57
CA LEU A 105 13.11 13.01 -5.29
C LEU A 105 12.93 12.95 -6.82
N GLN A 106 12.40 11.85 -7.35
CA GLN A 106 12.05 11.72 -8.78
C GLN A 106 11.00 12.74 -9.21
N ASN A 107 10.11 13.12 -8.29
CA ASN A 107 9.12 14.17 -8.47
C ASN A 107 9.67 15.57 -8.13
N GLY A 108 10.96 15.73 -7.84
CA GLY A 108 11.59 17.01 -7.49
C GLY A 108 11.27 17.52 -6.07
N LEU A 109 10.78 16.65 -5.19
CA LEU A 109 10.36 16.96 -3.82
C LEU A 109 11.38 16.43 -2.81
N THR A 110 11.94 17.32 -1.99
CA THR A 110 12.90 16.96 -0.93
C THR A 110 12.31 16.99 0.48
N ASN A 111 11.20 17.72 0.66
CA ASN A 111 10.51 17.94 1.95
C ASN A 111 9.18 17.18 2.05
N TRP A 112 9.08 16.02 1.41
CA TRP A 112 7.85 15.25 1.27
C TRP A 112 7.12 14.93 2.59
N LYS A 113 7.87 14.82 3.69
CA LYS A 113 7.32 14.60 5.05
C LYS A 113 6.45 15.76 5.51
N SER A 114 6.67 16.96 5.00
CA SER A 114 5.86 18.13 5.34
C SER A 114 4.72 18.37 4.34
N LEU A 115 4.48 17.46 3.40
CA LEU A 115 3.47 17.66 2.34
C LEU A 115 2.21 16.87 2.64
N ARG A 116 1.07 17.58 2.70
CA ARG A 116 -0.26 16.98 2.90
C ARG A 116 -0.57 15.93 1.84
N VAL A 117 -0.21 16.20 0.59
CA VAL A 117 -0.45 15.30 -0.55
C VAL A 117 0.19 13.93 -0.37
N THR A 118 1.32 13.82 0.32
CA THR A 118 1.95 12.55 0.66
C THR A 118 1.00 11.70 1.51
N TYR A 119 0.45 12.30 2.56
CA TYR A 119 -0.43 11.59 3.50
C TYR A 119 -1.79 11.25 2.89
N LEU A 120 -2.31 12.09 2.00
CA LEU A 120 -3.47 11.76 1.17
C LEU A 120 -3.19 10.53 0.29
N GLY A 121 -2.01 10.47 -0.33
CA GLY A 121 -1.57 9.34 -1.14
C GLY A 121 -1.47 8.05 -0.31
N ILE A 122 -0.89 8.13 0.90
CA ILE A 122 -0.78 6.99 1.82
C ILE A 122 -2.16 6.43 2.18
N GLY A 123 -3.09 7.29 2.61
CA GLY A 123 -4.46 6.87 2.91
C GLY A 123 -5.16 6.23 1.71
N SER A 124 -5.03 6.86 0.54
CA SER A 124 -5.58 6.32 -0.71
C SER A 124 -4.99 4.95 -1.05
N GLY A 125 -3.70 4.75 -0.80
CA GLY A 125 -3.00 3.49 -1.07
C GLY A 125 -3.43 2.36 -0.14
N LEU A 126 -3.68 2.66 1.14
CA LEU A 126 -4.28 1.72 2.08
C LEU A 126 -5.66 1.24 1.59
N LYS A 127 -6.51 2.17 1.12
CA LYS A 127 -7.81 1.83 0.54
C LYS A 127 -7.66 0.97 -0.72
N LYS A 128 -6.74 1.36 -1.62
CA LYS A 128 -6.45 0.64 -2.86
C LYS A 128 -5.99 -0.80 -2.61
N ALA A 129 -5.19 -1.03 -1.57
CA ALA A 129 -4.74 -2.36 -1.16
C ALA A 129 -5.82 -3.22 -0.47
N GLY A 130 -7.05 -2.72 -0.36
CA GLY A 130 -8.17 -3.47 0.24
C GLY A 130 -8.12 -3.55 1.76
N VAL A 131 -7.42 -2.63 2.44
CA VAL A 131 -7.48 -2.53 3.90
C VAL A 131 -8.93 -2.25 4.32
N SER A 132 -9.49 -3.07 5.21
CA SER A 132 -10.85 -2.88 5.71
C SER A 132 -10.96 -1.66 6.60
N ASP A 133 -12.15 -1.05 6.68
CA ASP A 133 -12.41 0.11 7.53
C ASP A 133 -12.03 -0.15 8.99
N GLU A 134 -12.37 -1.32 9.54
CA GLU A 134 -11.99 -1.71 10.91
C GLU A 134 -10.48 -1.69 11.14
N ARG A 135 -9.71 -2.24 10.20
CA ARG A 135 -8.24 -2.27 10.30
C ARG A 135 -7.64 -0.91 10.09
N PHE A 136 -8.23 -0.11 9.22
CA PHE A 136 -7.84 1.27 9.03
C PHE A 136 -8.06 2.08 10.31
N GLN A 137 -9.17 1.88 11.03
CA GLN A 137 -9.40 2.53 12.31
C GLN A 137 -8.36 2.11 13.36
N THR A 138 -8.04 0.82 13.46
CA THR A 138 -6.94 0.35 14.35
C THR A 138 -5.61 0.98 13.96
N PHE A 139 -5.32 1.05 12.66
CA PHE A 139 -4.11 1.69 12.14
C PHE A 139 -4.02 3.17 12.55
N VAL A 140 -5.10 3.92 12.37
CA VAL A 140 -5.18 5.34 12.75
C VAL A 140 -5.05 5.53 14.26
N GLN A 141 -5.68 4.67 15.07
CA GLN A 141 -5.54 4.70 16.53
C GLN A 141 -4.08 4.50 16.97
N GLY A 142 -3.33 3.66 16.26
CA GLY A 142 -1.89 3.42 16.50
C GLY A 142 -0.99 4.63 16.21
N LEU A 143 -1.40 5.55 15.32
CA LEU A 143 -0.69 6.81 15.09
C LEU A 143 -0.76 7.77 16.30
N GLY A 144 -1.70 7.55 17.22
CA GLY A 144 -1.90 8.45 18.37
C GLY A 144 -2.39 9.85 17.96
N THR A 145 -2.41 10.76 18.94
CA THR A 145 -3.04 12.10 18.80
C THR A 145 -2.06 13.25 18.61
N SER A 146 -0.75 12.97 18.55
CA SER A 146 0.28 14.01 18.56
C SER A 146 0.32 14.86 17.30
N LYS A 147 -0.27 14.40 16.19
CA LYS A 147 -0.27 15.08 14.88
C LYS A 147 -1.61 14.91 14.16
N PRO A 148 -2.67 15.59 14.63
CA PRO A 148 -4.02 15.42 14.12
C PRO A 148 -4.14 15.73 12.62
N GLU A 149 -3.34 16.67 12.09
CA GLU A 149 -3.35 17.02 10.68
C GLU A 149 -2.86 15.89 9.74
N ILE A 150 -1.97 15.01 10.23
CA ILE A 150 -1.49 13.83 9.50
C ILE A 150 -2.57 12.78 9.46
N VAL A 151 -3.13 12.49 10.64
CA VAL A 151 -4.22 11.53 10.79
C VAL A 151 -5.41 11.92 9.91
N GLU A 152 -5.82 13.19 9.95
CA GLU A 152 -6.90 13.72 9.12
C GLU A 152 -6.59 13.54 7.62
N SER A 153 -5.35 13.81 7.21
CA SER A 153 -4.96 13.67 5.80
C SER A 153 -4.96 12.21 5.34
N ILE A 154 -4.50 11.28 6.17
CA ILE A 154 -4.56 9.84 5.88
C ILE A 154 -6.03 9.38 5.82
N GLN A 155 -6.88 9.80 6.77
CA GLN A 155 -8.32 9.50 6.77
C GLN A 155 -9.02 10.04 5.53
N LYS A 156 -8.71 11.27 5.13
CA LYS A 156 -9.25 11.88 3.92
C LYS A 156 -8.82 11.09 2.67
N GLY A 157 -7.55 10.70 2.58
CA GLY A 157 -7.07 9.86 1.47
C GLY A 157 -7.80 8.50 1.40
N PHE A 158 -8.00 7.85 2.54
CA PHE A 158 -8.65 6.55 2.62
C PHE A 158 -10.13 6.56 2.17
N THR A 159 -10.82 7.69 2.36
CA THR A 159 -12.25 7.85 2.07
C THR A 159 -12.55 8.44 0.69
N GLN A 160 -11.54 8.93 -0.02
CA GLN A 160 -11.70 9.62 -1.31
C GLN A 160 -11.76 8.69 -2.54
N LEU A 161 -11.66 7.37 -2.36
CA LEU A 161 -11.78 6.35 -3.41
C LEU A 161 -13.05 5.51 -3.26
#